data_AF-A0A231NTZ9-F1
#
_entry.id   AF-A0A231NTZ9-F1
#
_cell.length_a   1.000
_cell.length_b   1.000
_cell.length_c   1.000
_cell.angle_alpha   90.00
_cell.angle_beta   90.00
_cell.angle_gamma   90.00
#
_symmetry.space_group_name_H-M   'P 1'
#
loop_
_entity.id
_entity.type
_entity.pdbx_description
1 polymer ?
#
loop_
_entity_poly.entity_id
_entity_poly.type
_entity_poly.pdbx_seq_one_letter_code
_entity_poly.pdbx_strand_id
1 'polypeptide(L)'
;MKKVITFGLDQHENMCLANLIAPENFTVQKAEISVDLIAYPGFLFIINPEAMNDDEFNDVMDFYLLFSIDEISETLVFIRDITLPEALKEKFLVYADFSELLPELENILLSAYQNESVQ
;
A
#
# COMPACT_ATOMS: atom_id res chain seq x y z
N MET A 1 9.13 0.47 14.93
CA MET A 1 9.40 -0.21 13.65
C MET A 1 8.10 -0.19 12.87
N LYS A 2 8.12 0.41 11.67
CA LYS A 2 6.92 0.65 10.87
C LYS A 2 6.62 -0.55 9.97
N LYS A 3 5.34 -0.83 9.73
CA LYS A 3 4.94 -2.01 8.95
C LYS A 3 4.65 -1.63 7.51
N VAL A 4 5.34 -2.30 6.58
CA VAL A 4 4.98 -2.28 5.16
C VAL A 4 4.19 -3.55 4.89
N ILE A 5 2.91 -3.41 4.57
CA ILE A 5 2.02 -4.54 4.27
C ILE A 5 1.97 -4.74 2.76
N THR A 6 2.17 -5.97 2.30
CA THR A 6 2.12 -6.32 0.88
C THR A 6 0.99 -7.30 0.60
N PHE A 7 0.30 -7.15 -0.53
CA PHE A 7 -0.74 -8.09 -0.96
C PHE A 7 -0.62 -8.36 -2.46
N GLY A 8 -0.79 -9.62 -2.86
CA GLY A 8 -0.75 -10.03 -4.27
C GLY A 8 0.62 -9.96 -4.95
N LEU A 9 1.68 -9.61 -4.22
CA LEU A 9 3.06 -9.65 -4.70
C LEU A 9 3.62 -11.08 -4.67
N ASP A 10 4.46 -11.41 -5.64
CA ASP A 10 5.16 -12.68 -5.69
C ASP A 10 6.33 -12.75 -4.69
N GLN A 11 6.95 -13.93 -4.56
CA GLN A 11 8.05 -14.13 -3.62
C GLN A 11 9.28 -13.28 -3.96
N HIS A 12 9.58 -13.09 -5.25
CA HIS A 12 10.73 -12.31 -5.70
C HIS A 12 10.52 -10.83 -5.41
N GLU A 13 9.34 -10.29 -5.70
CA GLU A 13 8.97 -8.90 -5.40
C GLU A 13 9.04 -8.61 -3.90
N ASN A 14 8.49 -9.49 -3.06
CA ASN A 14 8.57 -9.35 -1.60
C ASN A 14 10.03 -9.38 -1.09
N MET A 15 10.87 -10.25 -1.67
CA MET A 15 12.30 -10.31 -1.33
C MET A 15 13.05 -9.05 -1.76
N CYS A 16 12.78 -8.54 -2.96
CA CYS A 16 13.34 -7.27 -3.44
C CYS A 16 12.97 -6.14 -2.48
N LEU A 17 11.71 -6.08 -2.06
CA LEU A 17 11.23 -5.05 -1.14
C LEU A 17 11.91 -5.14 0.22
N ALA A 18 12.00 -6.33 0.80
CA ALA A 18 12.67 -6.56 2.08
C ALA A 18 14.17 -6.22 2.06
N ASN A 19 14.84 -6.38 0.91
CA ASN A 19 16.25 -6.01 0.73
C ASN A 19 16.44 -4.51 0.51
N LEU A 20 15.47 -3.84 -0.12
CA LEU A 20 15.53 -2.42 -0.43
C LEU A 20 15.25 -1.56 0.80
N ILE A 21 14.29 -1.97 1.63
CA ILE A 21 13.93 -1.21 2.83
C ILE A 21 14.87 -1.52 3.98
N ALA A 22 15.25 -0.50 4.74
CA ALA A 22 16.10 -0.66 5.91
C ALA A 22 15.35 -1.45 7.02
N PRO A 23 15.77 -2.70 7.35
CA PRO A 23 15.05 -3.55 8.29
C PRO A 23 15.08 -3.03 9.74
N GLU A 24 15.97 -2.08 10.02
CA GLU A 24 16.06 -1.41 11.32
C GLU A 24 14.84 -0.50 11.60
N ASN A 25 14.26 0.06 10.53
CA ASN A 25 13.15 0.99 10.60
C ASN A 25 11.82 0.35 10.20
N PHE A 26 11.87 -0.66 9.34
CA PHE A 26 10.70 -1.25 8.70
C PHE A 26 10.65 -2.77 8.78
N THR A 27 9.44 -3.31 8.79
CA THR A 27 9.16 -4.74 8.58
C THR A 27 8.23 -4.93 7.42
N VAL A 28 8.58 -5.82 6.50
CA VAL A 28 7.66 -6.29 5.45
C VAL A 28 6.79 -7.41 6.01
N GLN A 29 5.48 -7.26 5.88
CA GLN A 29 4.51 -8.30 6.21
C GLN A 29 3.62 -8.56 5.01
N LYS A 30 3.62 -9.81 4.53
CA LYS A 30 2.68 -10.24 3.50
C LYS A 30 1.30 -10.48 4.13
N ALA A 31 0.27 -9.90 3.53
CA ALA A 31 -1.13 -10.22 3.78
C ALA A 31 -1.51 -11.50 3.02
N GLU A 32 -2.26 -12.37 3.68
CA GLU A 32 -2.67 -13.66 3.08
C GLU A 32 -4.06 -13.55 2.43
N ILE A 33 -4.92 -12.67 2.96
CA ILE A 33 -6.26 -12.39 2.43
C ILE A 33 -6.52 -10.89 2.31
N SER A 34 -7.41 -10.47 1.40
CA SER A 34 -7.73 -9.05 1.16
C SER A 34 -8.20 -8.32 2.42
N VAL A 35 -8.96 -9.01 3.29
CA VAL A 35 -9.46 -8.48 4.57
C VAL A 35 -8.32 -8.02 5.50
N ASP A 36 -7.11 -8.59 5.36
CA ASP A 36 -5.95 -8.19 6.17
C ASP A 36 -5.52 -6.74 5.90
N LEU A 37 -5.80 -6.22 4.69
CA LEU A 37 -5.50 -4.84 4.30
C LEU A 37 -6.28 -3.82 5.12
N ILE A 38 -7.44 -4.22 5.62
CA ILE A 38 -8.35 -3.40 6.42
C ILE A 38 -8.16 -3.67 7.91
N ALA A 39 -7.92 -4.93 8.26
CA ALA A 39 -7.90 -5.38 9.65
C ALA A 39 -6.61 -5.01 10.39
N TYR A 40 -5.50 -4.84 9.68
CA TYR A 40 -4.20 -4.58 10.29
C TYR A 40 -3.68 -3.18 9.96
N PRO A 41 -3.32 -2.36 10.97
CA PRO A 41 -2.74 -1.06 10.72
C PRO A 41 -1.37 -1.21 10.04
N GLY A 42 -1.19 -0.48 8.95
CA GLY A 42 0.05 -0.44 8.18
C GLY A 42 0.54 0.99 8.00
N PHE A 43 1.85 1.17 7.92
CA PHE A 43 2.42 2.45 7.56
C PHE A 43 2.34 2.69 6.05
N LEU A 44 2.63 1.63 5.28
CA LEU A 44 2.58 1.62 3.83
C LEU A 44 1.94 0.30 3.38
N PHE A 45 1.03 0.37 2.43
CA PHE A 45 0.42 -0.78 1.78
C PHE A 45 0.84 -0.81 0.32
N ILE A 46 1.28 -1.97 -0.15
CA ILE A 46 1.66 -2.20 -1.54
C ILE A 46 0.82 -3.36 -2.07
N ILE A 47 -0.12 -3.05 -2.95
CA ILE A 47 -1.22 -3.92 -3.31
C ILE A 47 -1.17 -4.18 -4.81
N ASN A 48 -1.08 -5.46 -5.19
CA ASN A 48 -1.44 -5.90 -6.53
C ASN A 48 -2.93 -6.30 -6.53
N PRO A 49 -3.81 -5.49 -7.14
CA PRO A 49 -5.25 -5.71 -7.11
C PRO A 49 -5.69 -6.86 -8.01
N GLU A 50 -4.87 -7.31 -8.97
CA GLU A 50 -5.17 -8.51 -9.78
C GLU A 50 -5.24 -9.80 -8.94
N ALA A 51 -4.71 -9.77 -7.71
CA ALA A 51 -4.82 -10.88 -6.76
C ALA A 51 -6.18 -10.90 -6.02
N MET A 52 -7.05 -9.92 -6.23
CA MET A 52 -8.40 -9.86 -5.70
C MET A 52 -9.43 -10.19 -6.79
N ASN A 53 -10.59 -10.68 -6.37
CA ASN A 53 -11.78 -10.60 -7.22
C ASN A 53 -12.46 -9.23 -7.08
N ASP A 54 -13.41 -8.95 -7.98
CA ASP A 54 -14.10 -7.65 -8.02
C ASP A 54 -14.85 -7.32 -6.71
N ASP A 55 -15.47 -8.31 -6.07
CA ASP A 55 -16.19 -8.13 -4.80
C ASP A 55 -15.22 -7.76 -3.67
N GLU A 56 -14.10 -8.48 -3.55
CA GLU A 56 -13.03 -8.19 -2.58
C GLU A 56 -12.42 -6.80 -2.79
N PHE A 57 -12.18 -6.41 -4.05
CA PHE A 57 -11.66 -5.10 -4.37
C PHE A 57 -12.64 -3.99 -3.97
N ASN A 58 -13.92 -4.17 -4.28
CA ASN A 58 -14.97 -3.22 -3.91
C ASN A 58 -15.10 -3.09 -2.39
N ASP A 59 -15.05 -4.18 -1.64
CA ASP A 59 -15.11 -4.17 -0.16
C ASP A 59 -13.95 -3.35 0.44
N VAL A 60 -12.73 -3.52 -0.09
CA VAL A 60 -11.56 -2.74 0.34
C VAL A 60 -11.70 -1.26 -0.01
N MET A 61 -12.17 -0.94 -1.22
CA MET A 61 -12.38 0.44 -1.63
C MET A 61 -13.48 1.14 -0.84
N ASP A 62 -14.60 0.45 -0.58
CA ASP A 62 -15.71 0.96 0.21
C ASP A 62 -15.27 1.27 1.64
N PHE A 63 -14.42 0.42 2.23
CA PHE A 63 -13.82 0.72 3.53
C PHE A 63 -13.07 2.05 3.50
N TYR A 64 -12.11 2.22 2.57
CA TYR A 64 -11.33 3.45 2.50
C TYR A 64 -12.14 4.69 2.08
N LEU A 65 -13.27 4.53 1.39
CA LEU A 65 -14.21 5.60 1.09
C LEU A 65 -15.04 6.04 2.30
N LEU A 66 -15.29 5.15 3.27
CA LEU A 66 -16.08 5.43 4.46
C LEU A 66 -15.32 6.27 5.50
N PHE A 67 -13.99 6.18 5.53
CA PHE A 67 -13.16 7.06 6.36
C PHE A 67 -13.02 8.43 5.70
N SER A 68 -13.02 9.48 6.51
CA SER A 68 -12.68 10.78 5.96
C SER A 68 -11.26 10.70 5.41
N ILE A 69 -11.06 11.28 4.23
CA ILE A 69 -9.78 11.25 3.54
C ILE A 69 -8.66 11.64 4.51
N ASP A 70 -8.87 12.63 5.39
CA ASP A 70 -7.90 13.13 6.38
C ASP A 70 -7.58 12.18 7.55
N GLU A 71 -8.44 11.19 7.84
CA GLU A 71 -8.23 10.21 8.92
C GLU A 71 -7.33 9.04 8.52
N ILE A 72 -7.10 8.84 7.22
CA ILE A 72 -6.19 7.80 6.73
C ILE A 72 -4.76 8.31 6.84
N SER A 73 -4.05 7.85 7.86
CA SER A 73 -2.60 8.03 8.04
C SER A 73 -1.77 7.03 7.22
N GLU A 74 -2.42 6.01 6.65
CA GLU A 74 -1.81 4.95 5.87
C GLU A 74 -1.49 5.43 4.45
N THR A 75 -0.32 5.07 3.92
CA THR A 75 -0.01 5.30 2.51
C THR A 75 -0.37 4.07 1.71
N LEU A 76 -1.23 4.21 0.70
CA LEU A 76 -1.66 3.11 -0.15
C LEU A 76 -1.07 3.24 -1.55
N VAL A 77 -0.39 2.17 -1.98
CA VAL A 77 0.26 2.04 -3.27
C VAL A 77 -0.35 0.86 -4.01
N PHE A 78 -0.93 1.12 -5.16
CA PHE A 78 -1.38 0.11 -6.09
C PHE A 78 -0.36 -0.08 -7.20
N ILE A 79 -0.13 -1.35 -7.53
CA ILE A 79 0.65 -1.76 -8.68
C ILE A 79 -0.32 -2.42 -9.64
N ARG A 80 -0.21 -2.12 -10.94
CA ARG A 80 -1.17 -2.38 -12.02
C ARG A 80 -2.15 -1.25 -12.23
N ASP A 81 -2.59 -1.13 -13.48
CA ASP A 81 -3.55 -0.11 -13.90
C ASP A 81 -4.92 -0.43 -13.31
N ILE A 82 -5.40 0.47 -12.46
CA ILE A 82 -6.72 0.38 -11.83
C ILE A 82 -7.50 1.66 -11.98
N THR A 83 -8.82 1.50 -12.07
CA THR A 83 -9.72 2.65 -12.01
C THR A 83 -10.06 2.94 -10.56
N LEU A 84 -9.36 3.90 -9.98
CA LEU A 84 -9.70 4.41 -8.64
C LEU A 84 -10.92 5.35 -8.70
N PRO A 85 -11.80 5.29 -7.69
CA PRO A 85 -12.80 6.33 -7.43
C PRO A 85 -12.12 7.72 -7.35
N GLU A 86 -12.78 8.75 -7.88
CA GLU A 86 -12.21 10.11 -7.97
C GLU A 86 -11.77 10.65 -6.60
N ALA A 87 -12.54 10.37 -5.55
CA ALA A 87 -12.24 10.74 -4.17
C ALA A 87 -10.93 10.13 -3.63
N LEU A 88 -10.48 9.00 -4.18
CA LEU A 88 -9.27 8.30 -3.73
C LEU A 88 -8.04 8.65 -4.59
N LYS A 89 -8.19 9.25 -5.77
CA LYS A 89 -7.05 9.50 -6.67
C LYS A 89 -5.97 10.41 -6.08
N GLU A 90 -6.31 11.28 -5.14
CA GLU A 90 -5.35 12.21 -4.53
C GLU A 90 -4.50 11.58 -3.41
N LYS A 91 -4.93 10.45 -2.85
CA LYS A 91 -4.25 9.78 -1.73
C LYS A 91 -3.51 8.51 -2.09
N PHE A 92 -3.89 7.89 -3.20
CA PHE A 92 -3.38 6.59 -3.60
C PHE A 92 -2.38 6.76 -4.73
N LEU A 93 -1.23 6.12 -4.58
CA LEU A 93 -0.22 6.08 -5.63
C LEU A 93 -0.51 4.87 -6.51
N VAL A 94 -0.54 5.06 -7.82
CA VAL A 94 -0.76 3.98 -8.79
C VAL A 94 0.42 3.91 -9.73
N TYR A 95 1.01 2.73 -9.83
CA TYR A 95 2.12 2.41 -10.73
C TYR A 95 1.69 1.30 -11.69
N ALA A 96 2.17 1.33 -12.95
CA ALA A 96 1.76 0.32 -13.92
C ALA A 96 2.33 -1.06 -13.58
N ASP A 97 3.50 -1.09 -12.94
CA ASP A 97 4.15 -2.31 -12.49
C ASP A 97 5.04 -2.12 -11.25
N PHE A 98 5.50 -3.24 -10.68
CA PHE A 98 6.35 -3.23 -9.49
C PHE A 98 7.73 -2.63 -9.77
N SER A 99 8.23 -2.73 -11.01
CA SER A 99 9.54 -2.21 -11.38
C SER A 99 9.57 -0.67 -11.43
N GLU A 100 8.45 -0.04 -11.75
CA GLU A 100 8.24 1.42 -11.70
C GLU A 100 8.15 1.93 -10.25
N LEU A 101 7.64 1.11 -9.33
CA LEU A 101 7.57 1.46 -7.90
C LEU A 101 8.96 1.50 -7.25
N LEU A 102 9.85 0.56 -7.59
CA LEU A 102 11.11 0.36 -6.87
C LEU A 102 12.00 1.62 -6.75
N PRO A 103 12.22 2.41 -7.81
CA PRO A 103 13.03 3.64 -7.72
C PRO A 103 12.38 4.72 -6.85
N GLU A 104 11.05 4.75 -6.77
CA GLU A 104 10.30 5.76 -6.02
C GLU A 104 10.06 5.35 -4.56
N LEU A 105 10.25 4.09 -4.21
CA LEU A 105 9.91 3.56 -2.88
C LEU A 105 10.58 4.33 -1.74
N GLU A 106 11.84 4.74 -1.88
CA GLU A 106 12.54 5.53 -0.86
C GLU A 106 11.89 6.91 -0.66
N ASN A 107 11.49 7.57 -1.76
CA ASN A 107 10.79 8.85 -1.71
C ASN A 107 9.40 8.70 -1.06
N ILE A 108 8.67 7.64 -1.41
CA ILE A 108 7.35 7.33 -0.83
C ILE A 108 7.47 7.13 0.68
N LEU A 109 8.45 6.33 1.12
CA LEU A 109 8.69 6.09 2.54
C LEU A 109 9.03 7.38 3.28
N LEU A 110 9.88 8.24 2.71
CA LEU A 110 10.22 9.54 3.29
C LEU A 110 9.00 10.48 3.37
N SER A 111 8.19 10.54 2.32
CA SER A 111 6.94 11.33 2.27
C SER A 111 5.95 10.86 3.33
N ALA A 112 5.73 9.55 3.42
CA ALA A 112 4.87 8.94 4.44
C ALA A 112 5.35 9.26 5.87
N TYR A 113 6.67 9.31 6.10
CA TYR A 113 7.24 9.73 7.39
C TYR A 113 6.93 11.19 7.73
N GLN A 114 7.02 12.08 6.74
CA GLN A 114 6.75 13.50 6.92
C GLN A 114 5.27 13.77 7.19
N ASN A 115 4.38 13.06 6.49
CA ASN A 115 2.93 13.21 6.67
C ASN A 115 2.46 12.74 8.05
N GLU A 116 3.03 11.66 8.60
CA GLU A 116 2.78 11.25 9.99
C GLU A 116 3.29 12.27 11.03
N SER A 117 4.36 13.01 10.72
CA SER A 117 4.99 13.94 11.68
C SER A 117 4.25 15.27 11.81
N VAL A 118 3.24 15.51 10.97
CA VAL A 118 2.43 16.74 10.91
C VAL A 118 1.03 16.53 11.52
N GLN A 119 0.69 15.30 11.90
CA GLN A 119 -0.51 14.96 12.68
C GLN A 119 -0.21 14.92 14.18
#